data_AF-A0A522WJ02-F1
#
_entry.id   AF-A0A522WJ02-F1
#
_cell.length_a   1.000
_cell.length_b   1.000
_cell.length_c   1.000
_cell.angle_alpha   90.00
_cell.angle_beta   90.00
_cell.angle_gamma   90.00
#
_symmetry.space_group_name_H-M   'P 1'
#
loop_
_entity.id
_entity.type
_entity.pdbx_description
1 polymer ?
#
loop_
_entity_poly.entity_id
_entity_poly.type
_entity_poly.pdbx_seq_one_letter_code
_entity_poly.pdbx_strand_id
1 'polypeptide(L)'
;MSGDSSCSGRTRCHELAAVVTKVVLALAREHADKDMVSLADLERICALVCKGTISLDEAFRRHAETCRQEHSRPKGNVGARSNPFQRMMVRPFETLLVGEHAVFPRHYLPNYFEFLGRALGGELEKYETHCRSIIQALLVVHGNNLTWDHFYADQRTLKTMAAALAILERYLTSPEGTTAWHTCLVRPVGEHPAPSIPHTDQVRRAIQDTARGLAAG
;
A
#
# COMPACT_ATOMS: atom_id res chain seq x y z
N MET A 1 -35.89 4.96 3.11
CA MET A 1 -35.47 3.92 2.16
C MET A 1 -33.96 3.80 2.28
N SER A 2 -33.52 2.86 3.10
CA SER A 2 -32.12 2.62 3.44
C SER A 2 -31.44 1.87 2.30
N GLY A 3 -30.46 2.51 1.65
CA GLY A 3 -29.64 1.89 0.63
C GLY A 3 -28.43 1.21 1.26
N ASP A 4 -28.56 -0.09 1.51
CA ASP A 4 -27.45 -0.96 1.91
C ASP A 4 -26.42 -1.07 0.77
N SER A 5 -25.39 -0.23 0.84
CA SER A 5 -24.11 -0.44 0.14
C SER A 5 -23.27 -1.43 0.95
N SER A 6 -23.74 -2.68 1.06
CA SER A 6 -23.08 -3.75 1.81
C SER A 6 -22.12 -4.56 0.91
N CYS A 7 -20.83 -4.41 1.18
CA CYS A 7 -19.81 -5.47 1.19
C CYS A 7 -19.85 -6.60 0.12
N SER A 8 -19.69 -6.31 -1.17
CA SER A 8 -19.39 -7.34 -2.17
C SER A 8 -17.97 -7.95 -2.05
N GLY A 9 -17.09 -7.36 -1.23
CA GLY A 9 -15.72 -7.84 -1.01
C GLY A 9 -15.57 -8.91 0.07
N ARG A 10 -16.52 -9.04 1.01
CA ARG A 10 -16.42 -10.02 2.12
C ARG A 10 -16.36 -11.45 1.60
N THR A 11 -17.26 -11.82 0.70
CA THR A 11 -17.40 -13.19 0.17
C THR A 11 -16.13 -13.68 -0.52
N ARG A 12 -15.39 -12.79 -1.21
CA ARG A 12 -14.24 -13.16 -2.03
C ARG A 12 -12.93 -13.21 -1.26
N CYS A 13 -12.74 -12.33 -0.27
CA CYS A 13 -11.64 -12.49 0.69
C CYS A 13 -11.81 -13.80 1.50
N HIS A 14 -13.06 -14.19 1.80
CA HIS A 14 -13.35 -15.49 2.40
C HIS A 14 -13.06 -16.67 1.45
N GLU A 15 -13.23 -16.52 0.13
CA GLU A 15 -12.81 -17.54 -0.85
C GLU A 15 -11.30 -17.75 -0.83
N LEU A 16 -10.50 -16.66 -0.82
CA LEU A 16 -9.04 -16.76 -0.71
C LEU A 16 -8.62 -17.40 0.62
N ALA A 17 -9.25 -16.99 1.72
CA ALA A 17 -9.04 -17.62 3.03
C ALA A 17 -9.36 -19.12 2.97
N ALA A 18 -10.45 -19.51 2.30
CA ALA A 18 -10.80 -20.92 2.14
C ALA A 18 -9.77 -21.72 1.31
N VAL A 19 -9.15 -21.12 0.30
CA VAL A 19 -8.04 -21.75 -0.45
C VAL A 19 -6.83 -21.94 0.47
N VAL A 20 -6.42 -20.91 1.21
CA VAL A 20 -5.31 -21.00 2.17
C VAL A 20 -5.59 -22.07 3.23
N THR A 21 -6.78 -22.07 3.82
CA THR A 21 -7.20 -23.08 4.80
C THR A 21 -7.16 -24.49 4.22
N LYS A 22 -7.57 -24.70 2.96
CA LYS A 22 -7.47 -26.02 2.30
C LYS A 22 -6.03 -26.47 2.10
N VAL A 23 -5.13 -25.57 1.71
CA VAL A 23 -3.69 -25.88 1.55
C VAL A 23 -3.08 -26.23 2.91
N VAL A 24 -3.36 -25.43 3.94
CA VAL A 24 -2.90 -25.71 5.32
C VAL A 24 -3.44 -27.06 5.80
N LEU A 25 -4.71 -27.37 5.57
CA LEU A 25 -5.30 -28.67 5.94
C LEU A 25 -4.69 -29.84 5.18
N ALA A 26 -4.37 -29.68 3.89
CA ALA A 26 -3.72 -30.73 3.11
C ALA A 26 -2.31 -31.03 3.65
N LEU A 27 -1.52 -29.99 3.90
CA LEU A 27 -0.18 -30.13 4.48
C LEU A 27 -0.22 -30.67 5.92
N ALA A 28 -1.21 -30.26 6.71
CA ALA A 28 -1.41 -30.76 8.06
C ALA A 28 -1.74 -32.26 8.06
N ARG A 29 -2.54 -32.75 7.10
CA ARG A 29 -2.83 -34.18 6.94
C ARG A 29 -1.61 -34.97 6.47
N GLU A 30 -0.79 -34.40 5.61
CA GLU A 30 0.45 -35.04 5.12
C GLU A 30 1.50 -35.17 6.23
N HIS A 31 1.54 -34.22 7.15
CA HIS A 31 2.43 -34.23 8.31
C HIS A 31 1.82 -34.82 9.58
N ALA A 32 0.58 -35.31 9.54
CA ALA A 32 -0.05 -35.91 10.71
C ALA A 32 0.52 -37.30 11.00
N ASP A 33 0.90 -37.54 12.26
CA ASP A 33 1.17 -38.88 12.78
C ASP A 33 0.02 -39.27 13.72
N LYS A 34 -0.67 -40.38 13.40
CA LYS A 34 -1.86 -40.86 14.14
C LYS A 34 -2.91 -39.76 14.37
N ASP A 35 -3.24 -39.03 13.30
CA ASP A 35 -4.19 -37.91 13.31
C ASP A 35 -3.81 -36.72 14.21
N MET A 36 -2.55 -36.66 14.67
CA MET A 36 -2.02 -35.57 15.48
C MET A 36 -0.98 -34.77 14.68
N VAL A 37 -1.02 -33.45 14.81
CA VAL A 37 -0.04 -32.53 14.21
C VAL A 37 0.63 -31.78 15.34
N SER A 38 1.97 -31.81 15.41
CA SER A 38 2.69 -31.08 16.45
C SER A 38 2.76 -29.59 16.13
N LEU A 39 3.02 -28.76 17.15
CA LEU A 39 3.25 -27.33 16.94
C LEU A 39 4.43 -27.07 15.97
N ALA A 40 5.48 -27.89 16.05
CA ALA A 40 6.64 -27.78 15.16
C ALA A 40 6.28 -28.11 13.70
N ASP A 41 5.30 -28.99 13.46
CA ASP A 41 4.77 -29.25 12.12
C ASP A 41 3.97 -28.05 11.61
N LEU A 42 3.12 -27.46 12.46
CA LEU A 42 2.37 -26.25 12.11
C LEU A 42 3.28 -25.07 11.78
N GLU A 43 4.35 -24.85 12.54
CA GLU A 43 5.34 -23.81 12.25
C GLU A 43 6.04 -24.03 10.91
N ARG A 44 6.40 -25.29 10.58
CA ARG A 44 6.97 -25.66 9.27
C ARG A 44 5.97 -25.43 8.14
N ILE A 45 4.71 -25.80 8.32
CA ILE A 45 3.62 -25.58 7.35
C ILE A 45 3.42 -24.08 7.12
N CYS A 46 3.37 -23.27 8.18
CA CYS A 46 3.27 -21.82 8.07
C CYS A 46 4.46 -21.23 7.30
N ALA A 47 5.68 -21.69 7.58
CA ALA A 47 6.87 -21.25 6.84
C ALA A 47 6.81 -21.61 5.34
N LEU A 48 6.27 -22.78 4.99
CA LEU A 48 6.05 -23.21 3.60
C LEU A 48 4.99 -22.36 2.90
N VAL A 49 3.86 -22.10 3.55
CA VAL A 49 2.78 -21.26 3.02
C VAL A 49 3.27 -19.81 2.81
N CYS A 50 4.03 -19.27 3.74
CA CYS A 50 4.62 -17.92 3.64
C CYS A 50 5.69 -17.78 2.56
N LYS A 51 6.36 -18.88 2.17
CA LYS A 51 7.35 -18.89 1.08
C LYS A 51 6.74 -18.93 -0.33
N GLY A 52 5.43 -19.14 -0.44
CA GLY A 52 4.74 -19.32 -1.71
C GLY A 52 4.79 -20.77 -2.18
N THR A 53 3.64 -21.28 -2.60
CA THR A 53 3.53 -22.57 -3.31
C THR A 53 2.83 -22.30 -4.64
N ILE A 54 3.12 -23.09 -5.68
CA ILE A 54 2.57 -22.87 -7.03
C ILE A 54 1.04 -22.68 -7.01
N SER A 55 0.32 -23.44 -6.17
CA SER A 55 -1.15 -23.35 -6.07
C SER A 55 -1.63 -22.09 -5.32
N LEU A 56 -0.88 -21.60 -4.34
CA LEU A 56 -1.21 -20.37 -3.62
C LEU A 56 -0.85 -19.14 -4.44
N ASP A 57 0.30 -19.15 -5.11
CA ASP A 57 0.75 -18.07 -5.98
C ASP A 57 -0.26 -17.81 -7.10
N GLU A 58 -0.80 -18.87 -7.69
CA GLU A 58 -1.84 -18.77 -8.70
C GLU A 58 -3.15 -18.18 -8.16
N ALA A 59 -3.57 -18.60 -6.96
CA ALA A 59 -4.75 -18.07 -6.30
C ALA A 59 -4.58 -16.58 -5.93
N PHE A 60 -3.43 -16.22 -5.36
CA PHE A 60 -3.08 -14.84 -5.04
C PHE A 60 -3.01 -13.97 -6.30
N ARG A 61 -2.40 -14.47 -7.38
CA ARG A 61 -2.30 -13.77 -8.66
C ARG A 61 -3.66 -13.50 -9.27
N ARG A 62 -4.55 -14.49 -9.32
CA ARG A 62 -5.94 -14.31 -9.79
C ARG A 62 -6.72 -13.34 -8.93
N HIS A 63 -6.56 -13.43 -7.60
CA HIS A 63 -7.26 -12.54 -6.69
C HIS A 63 -6.75 -11.10 -6.80
N ALA A 64 -5.44 -10.90 -6.91
CA ALA A 64 -4.81 -9.61 -7.17
C ALA A 64 -5.22 -9.03 -8.52
N GLU A 65 -5.33 -9.86 -9.56
CA GLU A 65 -5.79 -9.45 -10.88
C GLU A 65 -7.27 -9.03 -10.86
N THR A 66 -8.11 -9.79 -10.18
CA THR A 66 -9.53 -9.47 -10.03
C THR A 66 -9.74 -8.22 -9.19
N CYS A 67 -9.00 -8.08 -8.08
CA CYS A 67 -8.98 -6.88 -7.25
C CYS A 67 -8.52 -5.67 -8.07
N ARG A 68 -7.46 -5.81 -8.87
CA ARG A 68 -7.07 -4.80 -9.85
C ARG A 68 -8.21 -4.49 -10.79
N GLN A 69 -8.89 -5.45 -11.38
CA GLN A 69 -9.97 -5.21 -12.35
C GLN A 69 -11.19 -4.52 -11.72
N GLU A 70 -11.53 -4.84 -10.47
CA GLU A 70 -12.65 -4.21 -9.77
C GLU A 70 -12.32 -2.81 -9.28
N HIS A 71 -11.11 -2.59 -8.78
CA HIS A 71 -10.66 -1.28 -8.32
C HIS A 71 -10.08 -0.38 -9.42
N SER A 72 -9.78 -0.93 -10.60
CA SER A 72 -9.35 -0.17 -11.79
C SER A 72 -10.50 0.26 -12.68
N ARG A 73 -11.71 -0.31 -12.53
CA ARG A 73 -12.89 0.10 -13.30
C ARG A 73 -13.44 1.43 -12.77
N PRO A 74 -13.26 2.54 -13.50
CA PRO A 74 -13.85 3.80 -13.11
C PRO A 74 -15.35 3.72 -13.38
N LYS A 75 -16.20 3.76 -12.35
CA LYS A 75 -17.61 4.10 -12.54
C LYS A 75 -17.68 5.62 -12.82
N GLY A 76 -17.53 6.01 -14.10
CA GLY A 76 -17.47 7.40 -14.57
C GLY A 76 -16.17 8.14 -14.24
N ASN A 77 -16.15 9.48 -14.44
CA ASN A 77 -15.05 10.39 -14.06
C ASN A 77 -14.65 10.30 -12.55
N VAL A 78 -15.41 9.56 -11.75
CA VAL A 78 -15.17 9.32 -10.32
C VAL A 78 -13.99 8.36 -10.08
N GLY A 79 -13.73 7.40 -10.98
CA GLY A 79 -12.57 6.51 -10.83
C GLY A 79 -11.23 7.11 -11.29
N ALA A 80 -11.24 8.33 -11.85
CA ALA A 80 -10.01 9.01 -12.25
C ALA A 80 -9.19 9.53 -11.05
N ARG A 81 -9.77 9.52 -9.84
CA ARG A 81 -9.17 10.16 -8.64
C ARG A 81 -9.08 9.21 -7.44
N SER A 82 -8.69 7.97 -7.70
CA SER A 82 -8.41 6.98 -6.66
C SER A 82 -7.15 7.32 -5.86
N ASN A 83 -7.19 6.96 -4.58
CA ASN A 83 -6.07 7.03 -3.63
C ASN A 83 -5.40 8.43 -3.53
N PRO A 84 -6.17 9.51 -3.25
CA PRO A 84 -5.63 10.87 -3.23
C PRO A 84 -4.52 11.06 -2.20
N PHE A 85 -4.64 10.40 -1.04
CA PHE A 85 -3.60 10.44 0.00
C PHE A 85 -2.30 9.77 -0.47
N GLN A 86 -2.35 8.57 -1.04
CA GLN A 86 -1.16 7.87 -1.53
C GLN A 86 -0.47 8.67 -2.64
N ARG A 87 -1.24 9.26 -3.58
CA ARG A 87 -0.70 10.14 -4.62
C ARG A 87 -0.02 11.37 -4.03
N MET A 88 -0.65 12.02 -3.05
CA MET A 88 -0.06 13.14 -2.33
C MET A 88 1.26 12.76 -1.66
N MET A 89 1.33 11.61 -1.00
CA MET A 89 2.55 11.15 -0.31
C MET A 89 3.67 10.71 -1.25
N VAL A 90 3.37 10.45 -2.52
CA VAL A 90 4.38 10.19 -3.57
C VAL A 90 4.98 11.47 -4.14
N ARG A 91 4.28 12.60 -4.06
CA ARG A 91 4.74 13.89 -4.63
C ARG A 91 6.16 14.30 -4.25
N PRO A 92 6.64 14.11 -3.01
CA PRO A 92 8.01 14.47 -2.63
C PRO A 92 9.09 13.86 -3.53
N PHE A 93 8.83 12.68 -4.11
CA PHE A 93 9.82 11.93 -4.89
C PHE A 93 9.30 11.49 -6.26
N GLU A 94 8.23 12.11 -6.77
CA GLU A 94 7.60 11.71 -8.03
C GLU A 94 8.58 11.74 -9.21
N THR A 95 9.53 12.68 -9.21
CA THR A 95 10.58 12.79 -10.23
C THR A 95 11.51 11.58 -10.28
N LEU A 96 11.66 10.85 -9.17
CA LEU A 96 12.46 9.64 -9.09
C LEU A 96 11.76 8.42 -9.73
N LEU A 97 10.47 8.55 -10.07
CA LEU A 97 9.63 7.47 -10.60
C LEU A 97 9.53 7.44 -12.13
N VAL A 98 10.09 8.44 -12.83
CA VAL A 98 9.83 8.69 -14.25
C VAL A 98 11.10 8.46 -15.08
N GLY A 99 10.93 7.90 -16.27
CA GLY A 99 11.99 7.67 -17.25
C GLY A 99 12.48 6.22 -17.30
N GLU A 100 13.22 5.91 -18.37
CA GLU A 100 13.81 4.58 -18.62
C GLU A 100 14.84 4.17 -17.56
N HIS A 101 15.42 5.15 -16.88
CA HIS A 101 16.38 4.97 -15.78
C HIS A 101 15.85 5.54 -14.46
N ALA A 102 14.55 5.40 -14.21
CA ALA A 102 13.94 5.81 -12.94
C ALA A 102 14.74 5.24 -11.75
N VAL A 103 15.15 6.12 -10.84
CA VAL A 103 15.90 5.76 -9.62
C VAL A 103 15.08 4.79 -8.77
N PHE A 104 13.77 5.06 -8.66
CA PHE A 104 12.83 4.25 -7.91
C PHE A 104 11.64 3.91 -8.80
N PRO A 105 11.71 2.84 -9.61
CA PRO A 105 10.62 2.46 -10.51
C PRO A 105 9.27 2.24 -9.79
N ARG A 106 8.17 2.53 -10.50
CA ARG A 106 6.81 2.52 -9.93
C ARG A 106 6.37 1.17 -9.36
N HIS A 107 6.95 0.05 -9.82
CA HIS A 107 6.62 -1.27 -9.28
C HIS A 107 7.04 -1.44 -7.81
N TYR A 108 7.92 -0.59 -7.27
CA TYR A 108 8.28 -0.59 -5.85
C TYR A 108 7.35 0.27 -4.97
N LEU A 109 6.39 1.00 -5.54
CA LEU A 109 5.43 1.79 -4.76
C LEU A 109 4.63 0.99 -3.71
N PRO A 110 4.23 -0.28 -3.95
CA PRO A 110 3.59 -1.09 -2.91
C PRO A 110 4.44 -1.23 -1.64
N ASN A 111 5.76 -1.38 -1.78
CA ASN A 111 6.69 -1.44 -0.64
C ASN A 111 6.71 -0.11 0.13
N TYR A 112 6.69 1.02 -0.59
CA TYR A 112 6.59 2.34 0.03
C TYR A 112 5.26 2.53 0.78
N PHE A 113 4.14 2.08 0.20
CA PHE A 113 2.83 2.18 0.87
C PHE A 113 2.71 1.25 2.08
N GLU A 114 3.35 0.08 2.06
CA GLU A 114 3.47 -0.76 3.26
C GLU A 114 4.24 -0.03 4.37
N PHE A 115 5.37 0.59 4.04
CA PHE A 115 6.13 1.40 4.99
C PHE A 115 5.29 2.57 5.54
N LEU A 116 4.57 3.28 4.67
CA LEU A 116 3.67 4.37 5.06
C LEU A 116 2.59 3.89 6.03
N GLY A 117 2.03 2.70 5.81
CA GLY A 117 1.06 2.09 6.72
C GLY A 117 1.64 1.77 8.10
N ARG A 118 2.89 1.29 8.17
CA ARG A 118 3.59 1.07 9.45
C ARG A 118 3.84 2.39 10.18
N ALA A 119 4.32 3.40 9.46
CA ALA A 119 4.67 4.70 10.03
C ALA A 119 3.46 5.48 10.57
N LEU A 120 2.33 5.43 9.86
CA LEU A 120 1.13 6.17 10.24
C LEU A 120 0.20 5.37 11.15
N GLY A 121 0.28 4.03 11.13
CA GLY A 121 -0.56 3.16 11.93
C GLY A 121 -2.05 3.51 11.80
N GLY A 122 -2.72 3.72 12.94
CA GLY A 122 -4.14 4.08 12.99
C GLY A 122 -4.49 5.45 12.41
N GLU A 123 -3.52 6.34 12.18
CA GLU A 123 -3.77 7.65 11.57
C GLU A 123 -3.93 7.56 10.04
N LEU A 124 -3.49 6.46 9.40
CA LEU A 124 -3.56 6.30 7.94
C LEU A 124 -4.99 6.48 7.43
N GLU A 125 -5.96 5.79 8.03
CA GLU A 125 -7.36 5.84 7.60
C GLU A 125 -7.96 7.24 7.73
N LYS A 126 -7.56 7.99 8.75
CA LYS A 126 -7.99 9.38 8.95
C LYS A 126 -7.49 10.27 7.83
N TYR A 127 -6.20 10.16 7.48
CA TYR A 127 -5.62 10.92 6.38
C TYR A 127 -6.24 10.56 5.03
N GLU A 128 -6.45 9.26 4.76
CA GLU A 128 -7.10 8.83 3.54
C GLU A 128 -8.54 9.36 3.43
N THR A 129 -9.30 9.30 4.52
CA THR A 129 -10.67 9.81 4.59
C THR A 129 -10.70 11.32 4.40
N HIS A 130 -9.77 12.05 5.01
CA HIS A 130 -9.65 13.49 4.85
C HIS A 130 -9.31 13.89 3.42
N CYS A 131 -8.33 13.24 2.77
CA CYS A 131 -8.03 13.52 1.37
C CYS A 131 -9.21 13.20 0.44
N ARG A 132 -9.98 12.15 0.72
CA ARG A 132 -11.22 11.86 -0.02
C ARG A 132 -12.25 12.98 0.14
N SER A 133 -12.43 13.53 1.34
CA SER A 133 -13.38 14.62 1.57
C SER A 133 -12.95 15.93 0.88
N ILE A 134 -11.65 16.21 0.80
CA ILE A 134 -11.11 17.34 0.02
C ILE A 134 -11.48 17.16 -1.46
N ILE A 135 -11.24 15.97 -2.05
CA ILE A 135 -11.61 15.69 -3.45
C ILE A 135 -13.11 15.87 -3.69
N GLN A 136 -13.96 15.44 -2.76
CA GLN A 136 -15.42 15.65 -2.87
C GLN A 136 -15.79 17.13 -2.84
N ALA A 137 -15.17 17.92 -1.96
CA ALA A 137 -15.40 19.37 -1.92
C ALA A 137 -14.93 20.05 -3.22
N LEU A 138 -13.76 19.65 -3.75
CA LEU A 138 -13.24 20.18 -5.01
C LEU A 138 -14.08 19.76 -6.22
N LEU A 139 -14.71 18.59 -6.18
CA LEU A 139 -15.67 18.14 -7.19
C LEU A 139 -16.91 19.04 -7.26
N VAL A 140 -17.39 19.54 -6.12
CA VAL A 140 -18.52 20.50 -6.08
C VAL A 140 -18.15 21.81 -6.77
N VAL A 141 -16.90 22.27 -6.61
CA VAL A 141 -16.43 23.56 -7.16
C VAL A 141 -16.05 23.44 -8.64
N HIS A 142 -15.30 22.42 -9.01
CA HIS A 142 -14.68 22.30 -10.34
C HIS A 142 -15.38 21.29 -11.25
N GLY A 143 -16.29 20.46 -10.72
CA GLY A 143 -17.00 19.44 -11.49
C GLY A 143 -16.07 18.54 -12.30
N ASN A 144 -16.34 18.44 -13.60
CA ASN A 144 -15.54 17.67 -14.53
C ASN A 144 -14.14 18.26 -14.80
N ASN A 145 -13.91 19.54 -14.50
CA ASN A 145 -12.63 20.22 -14.72
C ASN A 145 -11.63 20.03 -13.57
N LEU A 146 -11.99 19.27 -12.52
CA LEU A 146 -11.07 19.01 -11.42
C LEU A 146 -9.82 18.26 -11.93
N THR A 147 -8.63 18.77 -11.59
CA THR A 147 -7.33 18.15 -11.87
C THR A 147 -6.57 17.89 -10.57
N TRP A 148 -5.46 17.16 -10.65
CA TRP A 148 -4.59 16.99 -9.49
C TRP A 148 -3.95 18.30 -9.03
N ASP A 149 -3.73 19.25 -9.93
CA ASP A 149 -3.17 20.57 -9.57
C ASP A 149 -4.10 21.34 -8.63
N HIS A 150 -5.43 21.29 -8.87
CA HIS A 150 -6.41 21.86 -7.94
C HIS A 150 -6.32 21.21 -6.55
N PHE A 151 -6.15 19.88 -6.51
CA PHE A 151 -5.99 19.16 -5.24
C PHE A 151 -4.70 19.55 -4.53
N TYR A 152 -3.58 19.63 -5.23
CA TYR A 152 -2.28 20.01 -4.66
C TYR A 152 -2.21 21.51 -4.28
N ALA A 153 -2.99 22.37 -4.93
CA ALA A 153 -3.12 23.78 -4.59
C ALA A 153 -4.04 24.04 -3.40
N ASP A 154 -4.87 23.08 -2.99
CA ASP A 154 -5.75 23.22 -1.84
C ASP A 154 -4.95 23.25 -0.52
N GLN A 155 -5.16 24.29 0.28
CA GLN A 155 -4.45 24.49 1.55
C GLN A 155 -4.66 23.36 2.54
N ARG A 156 -5.82 22.68 2.51
CA ARG A 156 -6.08 21.52 3.37
C ARG A 156 -5.20 20.34 2.94
N THR A 157 -4.98 20.14 1.64
CA THR A 157 -4.07 19.12 1.12
C THR A 157 -2.65 19.36 1.61
N LEU A 158 -2.15 20.59 1.48
CA LEU A 158 -0.79 20.95 1.95
C LEU A 158 -0.63 20.72 3.46
N LYS A 159 -1.60 21.15 4.27
CA LYS A 159 -1.59 20.90 5.72
C LYS A 159 -1.63 19.42 6.07
N THR A 160 -2.40 18.64 5.33
CA THR A 160 -2.51 17.18 5.51
C THR A 160 -1.18 16.50 5.18
N MET A 161 -0.54 16.89 4.08
CA MET A 161 0.78 16.41 3.69
C MET A 161 1.84 16.76 4.73
N ALA A 162 1.88 18.00 5.22
CA ALA A 162 2.82 18.44 6.24
C ALA A 162 2.67 17.62 7.53
N ALA A 163 1.44 17.41 8.01
CA ALA A 163 1.16 16.61 9.20
C ALA A 163 1.59 15.14 9.04
N ALA A 164 1.27 14.52 7.90
CA ALA A 164 1.67 13.15 7.60
C ALA A 164 3.20 13.00 7.48
N LEU A 165 3.87 13.95 6.81
CA LEU A 165 5.33 13.96 6.66
C LEU A 165 6.04 14.16 7.99
N ALA A 166 5.50 14.97 8.91
CA ALA A 166 6.07 15.14 10.25
C ALA A 166 6.01 13.83 11.07
N ILE A 167 4.95 13.02 10.92
CA ILE A 167 4.90 11.68 11.53
C ILE A 167 5.94 10.77 10.87
N LEU A 168 5.99 10.77 9.54
CA LEU A 168 6.90 9.93 8.76
C LEU A 168 8.37 10.23 9.07
N GLU A 169 8.74 11.51 9.20
CA GLU A 169 10.08 11.96 9.54
C GLU A 169 10.49 11.50 10.93
N ARG A 170 9.63 11.68 11.95
CA ARG A 170 9.89 11.16 13.31
C ARG A 170 10.03 9.64 13.34
N TYR A 171 9.25 8.92 12.52
CA TYR A 171 9.38 7.48 12.43
C TYR A 171 10.71 7.09 11.77
N LEU A 172 11.08 7.74 10.66
CA LEU A 172 12.34 7.50 9.94
C LEU A 172 13.60 7.75 10.79
N THR A 173 13.55 8.68 11.74
CA THR A 173 14.68 8.94 12.65
C THR A 173 14.75 7.96 13.83
N SER A 174 13.71 7.15 14.05
CA SER A 174 13.72 6.11 15.08
C SER A 174 14.46 4.85 14.60
N PRO A 175 15.02 4.04 15.52
CA PRO A 175 15.60 2.74 15.17
C PRO A 175 14.58 1.82 14.49
N GLU A 176 13.35 1.77 15.01
CA GLU A 176 12.26 0.95 14.47
C GLU A 176 11.93 1.35 13.02
N GLY A 177 11.74 2.65 12.77
CA GLY A 177 11.42 3.13 11.43
C GLY A 177 12.57 3.00 10.44
N THR A 178 13.83 3.06 10.90
CA THR A 178 15.00 2.75 10.07
C THR A 178 14.98 1.28 9.64
N THR A 179 14.73 0.35 10.58
CA THR A 179 14.60 -1.08 10.28
C THR A 179 13.40 -1.35 9.38
N ALA A 180 12.25 -0.72 9.65
CA ALA A 180 11.04 -0.86 8.83
C ALA A 180 11.27 -0.35 7.40
N TRP A 181 11.98 0.77 7.24
CA TRP A 181 12.35 1.29 5.92
C TRP A 181 13.17 0.28 5.14
N HIS A 182 14.24 -0.26 5.72
CA HIS A 182 15.07 -1.26 5.05
C HIS A 182 14.27 -2.52 4.69
N THR A 183 13.47 -3.00 5.64
CA THR A 183 12.66 -4.22 5.48
C THR A 183 11.62 -4.08 4.37
N CYS A 184 11.00 -2.90 4.25
CA CYS A 184 9.98 -2.65 3.24
C CYS A 184 10.62 -2.32 1.89
N LEU A 185 11.50 -1.32 1.84
CA LEU A 185 11.96 -0.72 0.59
C LEU A 185 13.04 -1.53 -0.13
N VAL A 186 13.83 -2.35 0.57
CA VAL A 186 14.89 -3.20 -0.04
C VAL A 186 14.36 -4.61 -0.37
N ARG A 187 13.03 -4.77 -0.48
CA ARG A 187 12.39 -6.02 -0.86
C ARG A 187 12.20 -6.11 -2.39
N PRO A 188 12.46 -7.25 -3.03
CA PRO A 188 12.10 -7.46 -4.43
C PRO A 188 10.58 -7.40 -4.63
N VAL A 189 10.13 -7.14 -5.87
CA VAL A 189 8.70 -7.13 -6.23
C VAL A 189 8.50 -7.93 -7.51
N GLY A 190 7.83 -9.09 -7.39
CA GLY A 190 7.65 -10.00 -8.51
C GLY A 190 9.00 -10.45 -9.08
N GLU A 191 9.20 -10.24 -10.38
CA GLU A 191 10.46 -10.54 -11.08
C GLU A 191 11.52 -9.44 -10.94
N HIS A 192 11.18 -8.30 -10.34
CA HIS A 192 12.12 -7.20 -10.18
C HIS A 192 12.99 -7.39 -8.94
N PRO A 193 14.34 -7.29 -9.06
CA PRO A 193 15.25 -7.44 -7.93
C PRO A 193 15.02 -6.35 -6.87
N ALA A 194 15.62 -6.49 -5.70
CA ALA A 194 15.59 -5.42 -4.70
C ALA A 194 16.22 -4.12 -5.27
N PRO A 195 15.64 -2.94 -4.99
CA PRO A 195 16.28 -1.69 -5.35
C PRO A 195 17.57 -1.50 -4.54
N SER A 196 18.54 -0.79 -5.11
CA SER A 196 19.80 -0.51 -4.43
C SER A 196 19.59 0.40 -3.22
N ILE A 197 20.43 0.24 -2.18
CA ILE A 197 20.40 1.11 -1.00
C ILE A 197 20.50 2.60 -1.39
N PRO A 198 21.44 3.02 -2.27
CA PRO A 198 21.51 4.42 -2.70
C PRO A 198 20.23 4.96 -3.34
N HIS A 199 19.48 4.12 -4.08
CA HIS A 199 18.21 4.54 -4.66
C HIS A 199 17.14 4.76 -3.60
N THR A 200 17.03 3.84 -2.63
CA THR A 200 16.09 4.01 -1.51
C THR A 200 16.46 5.22 -0.64
N ASP A 201 17.75 5.51 -0.45
CA ASP A 201 18.19 6.70 0.28
C ASP A 201 17.89 8.02 -0.45
N GLN A 202 17.80 8.02 -1.78
CA GLN A 202 17.33 9.19 -2.52
C GLN A 202 15.85 9.47 -2.25
N VAL A 203 15.00 8.43 -2.22
CA VAL A 203 13.59 8.57 -1.85
C VAL A 203 13.46 9.09 -0.41
N ARG A 204 14.22 8.53 0.53
CA ARG A 204 14.24 8.98 1.93
C ARG A 204 14.60 10.46 2.04
N ARG A 205 15.67 10.89 1.36
CA ARG A 205 16.10 12.30 1.35
C ARG A 205 15.04 13.24 0.79
N ALA A 206 14.43 12.90 -0.34
CA ALA A 206 13.38 13.71 -0.95
C ALA A 206 12.17 13.92 -0.01
N ILE A 207 11.79 12.88 0.74
CA ILE A 207 10.76 12.97 1.79
C ILE A 207 11.17 13.93 2.90
N GLN A 208 12.39 13.78 3.43
CA GLN A 208 12.92 14.62 4.52
C GLN A 208 13.13 16.08 4.11
N ASP A 209 13.58 16.33 2.87
CA ASP A 209 13.74 17.67 2.32
C ASP A 209 12.37 18.36 2.17
N THR A 210 11.36 17.62 1.69
CA THR A 210 9.99 18.14 1.57
C THR A 210 9.36 18.42 2.93
N ALA A 211 9.54 17.52 3.91
CA ALA A 211 9.06 17.71 5.28
C ALA A 211 9.63 19.00 5.90
N ARG A 212 10.95 19.20 5.79
CA ARG A 212 11.63 20.41 6.27
C ARG A 212 11.15 21.68 5.55
N GLY A 213 10.97 21.61 4.22
CA GLY A 213 10.46 22.73 3.44
C GLY A 213 9.05 23.17 3.86
N LEU A 214 8.16 22.22 4.16
CA LEU A 214 6.79 22.51 4.62
C LEU A 214 6.72 22.97 6.08
N ALA A 215 7.70 22.62 6.92
CA ALA A 215 7.75 23.09 8.31
C ALA A 215 8.26 24.54 8.43
N ALA A 216 8.95 25.06 7.41
CA ALA A 216 9.56 26.39 7.40
C ALA A 216 8.67 27.50 6.83
N GLY A 217 7.54 27.16 6.21
CA GLY A 217 6.57 28.10 5.61
C GLY A 217 5.27 28.16 6.38
#